data_AF-A0A496U0G0-F1
#
_entry.id   AF-A0A496U0G0-F1
#
_cell.length_a   1.000
_cell.length_b   1.000
_cell.length_c   1.000
_cell.angle_alpha   90.00
_cell.angle_beta   90.00
_cell.angle_gamma   90.00
#
_symmetry.space_group_name_H-M   'P 1'
#
loop_
_entity.id
_entity.type
_entity.pdbx_description
1 polymer ?
#
loop_
_entity_poly.entity_id
_entity_poly.type
_entity_poly.pdbx_seq_one_letter_code
_entity_poly.pdbx_strand_id
1 'polypeptide(L)'
;MKYKNVLIGFILLFSPAIVNAQSPTMSSPFVHAKKVYVDQKSKIIYWPISIPFYIRLAVSEEEGASSYLLQNTSGSSSTNLSEHVVRGVKIEMSGPQFIRWYNCATKDTVLFKFFADGDAPNSTANMSGAAKYVAGDKVIYGKGLKCIISSEDSMVGVKDTYVSIDGR
;
A
#
# COMPACT_ATOMS: atom_id res chain seq x y z
N MET A 1 44.83 -27.74 75.67
CA MET A 1 43.95 -26.84 74.89
C MET A 1 44.24 -27.07 73.40
N LYS A 2 43.31 -27.63 72.63
CA LYS A 2 43.48 -27.92 71.20
C LYS A 2 42.56 -26.99 70.40
N TYR A 3 43.15 -26.14 69.56
CA TYR A 3 42.42 -25.28 68.62
C TYR A 3 41.96 -26.11 67.42
N LYS A 4 40.67 -26.02 67.06
CA LYS A 4 40.13 -26.51 65.78
C LYS A 4 39.97 -25.29 64.86
N ASN A 5 40.83 -25.18 63.85
CA ASN A 5 40.65 -24.23 62.75
C ASN A 5 39.68 -24.86 61.75
N VAL A 6 38.51 -24.25 61.57
CA VAL A 6 37.56 -24.61 60.51
C VAL A 6 37.79 -23.65 59.35
N LEU A 7 38.31 -24.17 58.25
CA LEU A 7 38.47 -23.45 56.98
C LEU A 7 37.14 -23.56 56.22
N ILE A 8 36.40 -22.45 56.09
CA ILE A 8 35.18 -22.40 55.27
C ILE A 8 35.58 -21.90 53.87
N GLY A 9 35.67 -22.84 52.93
CA GLY A 9 35.90 -22.53 51.52
C GLY A 9 34.60 -22.06 50.85
N PHE A 10 34.62 -20.85 50.29
CA PHE A 10 33.51 -20.28 49.52
C PHE A 10 33.70 -20.66 48.04
N ILE A 11 32.91 -21.60 47.53
CA ILE A 11 32.90 -21.98 46.11
C ILE A 11 31.93 -21.03 45.38
N LEU A 12 32.48 -20.11 44.59
CA LEU A 12 31.73 -19.28 43.65
C LEU A 12 31.31 -20.14 42.45
N LEU A 13 30.07 -20.62 42.45
CA LEU A 13 29.44 -21.26 41.30
C LEU A 13 29.07 -20.19 40.27
N PHE A 14 29.90 -20.05 39.23
CA PHE A 14 29.60 -19.26 38.05
C PHE A 14 28.62 -20.06 37.16
N SER A 15 27.32 -19.79 37.27
CA SER A 15 26.32 -20.32 36.33
C SER A 15 26.38 -19.52 35.02
N PRO A 16 26.59 -20.18 33.86
CA PRO A 16 26.45 -19.50 32.57
C PRO A 16 24.97 -19.19 32.34
N ALA A 17 24.61 -17.91 32.43
CA ALA A 17 23.30 -17.44 31.99
C ALA A 17 23.23 -17.59 30.47
N ILE A 18 22.44 -18.56 30.00
CA ILE A 18 22.10 -18.70 28.58
C ILE A 18 21.16 -17.54 28.24
N VAL A 19 21.70 -16.49 27.64
CA VAL A 19 20.91 -15.38 27.11
C VAL A 19 20.30 -15.84 25.79
N ASN A 20 19.06 -16.32 25.82
CA ASN A 20 18.28 -16.51 24.61
C ASN A 20 17.90 -15.12 24.07
N ALA A 21 18.60 -14.68 23.03
CA ALA A 21 18.18 -13.54 22.23
C ALA A 21 16.88 -13.94 21.49
N GLN A 22 15.73 -13.49 22.00
CA GLN A 22 14.47 -13.61 21.27
C GLN A 22 14.56 -12.75 20.01
N SER A 23 14.35 -13.35 18.84
CA SER A 23 14.20 -12.63 17.59
C SER A 23 13.04 -11.63 17.72
N PRO A 24 13.22 -10.34 17.35
CA PRO A 24 12.14 -9.37 17.42
C PRO A 24 10.96 -9.86 16.58
N THR A 25 9.78 -9.90 17.20
CA THR A 25 8.54 -10.23 16.50
C THR A 25 8.20 -9.06 15.60
N MET A 26 8.46 -9.18 14.30
CA MET A 26 8.09 -8.17 13.32
C MET A 26 6.56 -8.02 13.28
N SER A 27 6.06 -6.82 13.56
CA SER A 27 4.65 -6.50 13.38
C SER A 27 4.24 -6.67 11.91
N SER A 28 3.02 -7.15 11.65
CA SER A 28 2.47 -7.23 10.29
C SER A 28 2.60 -5.87 9.59
N PRO A 29 3.02 -5.83 8.31
CA PRO A 29 3.14 -4.57 7.58
C PRO A 29 1.80 -3.84 7.54
N PHE A 30 1.86 -2.51 7.64
CA PHE A 30 0.67 -1.65 7.60
C PHE A 30 0.03 -1.74 6.21
N VAL A 31 -1.25 -2.11 6.14
CA VAL A 31 -1.97 -2.25 4.87
C VAL A 31 -2.63 -0.93 4.52
N HIS A 32 -2.17 -0.28 3.44
CA HIS A 32 -2.75 0.98 2.97
C HIS A 32 -4.00 0.73 2.13
N ALA A 33 -5.12 1.34 2.53
CA ALA A 33 -6.36 1.30 1.76
C ALA A 33 -6.19 2.04 0.43
N LYS A 34 -6.55 1.40 -0.68
CA LYS A 34 -6.56 2.01 -2.03
C LYS A 34 -7.60 3.12 -2.11
N LYS A 35 -7.25 4.22 -2.76
CA LYS A 35 -8.11 5.41 -2.88
C LYS A 35 -8.11 5.91 -4.32
N VAL A 36 -9.24 6.45 -4.74
CA VAL A 36 -9.35 7.21 -5.98
C VAL A 36 -8.75 8.59 -5.74
N TYR A 37 -7.93 9.05 -6.69
CA TYR A 37 -7.34 10.37 -6.65
C TYR A 37 -7.92 11.24 -7.77
N VAL A 38 -8.19 12.51 -7.47
CA VAL A 38 -8.67 13.49 -8.44
C VAL A 38 -7.71 14.66 -8.42
N ASP A 39 -7.06 14.92 -9.55
CA ASP A 39 -6.16 16.06 -9.66
C ASP A 39 -6.96 17.37 -9.62
N GLN A 40 -6.62 18.25 -8.68
CA GLN A 40 -7.40 19.46 -8.45
C GLN A 40 -7.31 20.45 -9.62
N LYS A 41 -6.19 20.44 -10.37
CA LYS A 41 -5.92 21.36 -11.47
C LYS A 41 -6.55 20.89 -12.79
N SER A 42 -6.26 19.66 -13.20
CA SER A 42 -6.74 19.10 -14.48
C SER A 42 -8.11 18.42 -14.37
N LYS A 43 -8.60 18.15 -13.16
CA LYS A 43 -9.80 17.34 -12.87
C LYS A 43 -9.73 15.91 -13.39
N ILE A 44 -8.52 15.43 -13.74
CA ILE A 44 -8.31 14.05 -14.17
C ILE A 44 -8.43 13.12 -12.96
N ILE A 45 -9.15 12.02 -13.17
CA ILE A 45 -9.35 10.97 -12.17
C ILE A 45 -8.32 9.87 -12.40
N TYR A 46 -7.67 9.44 -11.33
CA TYR A 46 -6.79 8.28 -11.25
C TYR A 46 -7.47 7.21 -10.41
N TRP A 47 -7.79 6.09 -11.03
CA TRP A 47 -8.63 5.04 -10.50
C TRP A 47 -7.82 3.75 -10.28
N PRO A 48 -7.78 3.18 -9.07
CA PRO A 48 -7.05 1.95 -8.82
C PRO A 48 -7.63 0.77 -9.62
N ILE A 49 -6.80 0.09 -10.41
CA ILE A 49 -7.21 -1.00 -11.32
C ILE A 49 -7.94 -2.15 -10.63
N SER A 50 -7.63 -2.40 -9.36
CA SER A 50 -8.23 -3.49 -8.58
C SER A 50 -9.64 -3.19 -8.08
N ILE A 51 -10.12 -1.96 -8.22
CA ILE A 51 -11.45 -1.54 -7.75
C ILE A 51 -12.36 -1.44 -8.98
N PRO A 52 -13.50 -2.14 -9.02
CA PRO A 52 -14.46 -1.96 -10.10
C PRO A 52 -15.09 -0.57 -10.04
N PHE A 53 -15.34 0.05 -11.19
CA PHE A 53 -16.01 1.35 -11.25
C PHE A 53 -17.47 1.22 -11.65
N TYR A 54 -18.24 2.26 -11.30
CA TYR A 54 -19.66 2.38 -11.59
C TYR A 54 -19.90 3.71 -12.28
N ILE A 55 -20.84 3.75 -13.21
CA ILE A 55 -21.21 5.00 -13.89
C ILE A 55 -22.52 5.48 -13.28
N ARG A 56 -22.53 6.73 -12.80
CA ARG A 56 -23.76 7.43 -12.42
C ARG A 56 -23.97 8.61 -13.33
N LEU A 57 -25.22 8.86 -13.72
CA LEU A 57 -25.61 10.08 -14.42
C LEU A 57 -26.14 11.06 -13.39
N ALA A 58 -25.52 12.23 -13.29
CA ALA A 58 -25.95 13.32 -12.42
C ALA A 58 -26.77 14.35 -13.20
N VAL A 59 -27.74 14.97 -12.53
CA VAL A 59 -28.59 16.02 -13.14
C VAL A 59 -27.89 17.38 -13.23
N SER A 60 -26.83 17.60 -12.47
CA SER A 60 -26.00 18.80 -12.50
C SER A 60 -24.57 18.48 -12.03
N GLU A 61 -23.66 19.46 -12.19
CA GLU A 61 -22.27 19.38 -11.73
C GLU A 61 -22.07 19.69 -10.24
N GLU A 62 -23.13 20.14 -9.56
CA GLU A 62 -23.07 20.55 -8.16
C GLU A 62 -22.82 19.36 -7.22
N GLU A 63 -22.06 19.61 -6.16
CA GLU A 63 -21.84 18.61 -5.13
C GLU A 63 -23.17 18.23 -4.47
N GLY A 64 -23.49 16.92 -4.46
CA GLY A 64 -24.75 16.41 -3.91
C GLY A 64 -25.92 16.37 -4.90
N ALA A 65 -25.73 16.72 -6.16
CA ALA A 65 -26.75 16.58 -7.19
C ALA A 65 -27.32 15.15 -7.27
N SER A 66 -28.63 15.06 -7.55
CA SER A 66 -29.30 13.76 -7.73
C SER A 66 -28.59 12.98 -8.84
N SER A 67 -28.25 11.73 -8.53
CA SER A 67 -27.51 10.86 -9.46
C SER A 67 -28.04 9.45 -9.49
N TYR A 68 -28.10 8.88 -10.69
CA TYR A 68 -28.73 7.60 -10.99
C TYR A 68 -27.67 6.61 -11.46
N LEU A 69 -27.61 5.44 -10.79
CA LEU A 69 -26.66 4.39 -11.13
C LEU A 69 -27.07 3.70 -12.43
N LEU A 70 -26.14 3.62 -13.39
CA LEU A 70 -26.33 2.81 -14.60
C LEU A 70 -26.09 1.33 -14.28
N GLN A 71 -27.01 0.49 -14.73
CA GLN A 71 -26.87 -0.96 -14.65
C GLN A 71 -26.12 -1.48 -15.87
N ASN A 72 -25.17 -2.39 -15.65
CA ASN A 72 -24.48 -3.06 -16.73
C ASN A 72 -25.36 -4.18 -17.28
N THR A 73 -25.88 -4.04 -18.50
CA THR A 73 -26.72 -5.05 -19.15
C THR A 73 -25.93 -6.07 -19.98
N SER A 74 -24.60 -6.01 -19.95
CA SER A 74 -23.73 -6.91 -20.72
C SER A 74 -23.74 -8.30 -20.08
N GLY A 75 -24.54 -9.23 -20.61
CA GLY A 75 -24.47 -10.66 -20.28
C GLY A 75 -25.74 -11.36 -19.80
N SER A 76 -26.93 -10.74 -19.85
CA SER A 76 -28.18 -11.41 -19.45
C SER A 76 -28.96 -11.98 -20.65
N SER A 77 -28.41 -13.02 -21.28
CA SER A 77 -29.21 -13.99 -22.06
C SER A 77 -29.69 -15.15 -21.17
N SER A 78 -29.86 -14.92 -19.86
CA SER A 78 -30.39 -15.88 -18.91
C SER A 78 -31.75 -15.42 -18.41
N THR A 79 -32.75 -16.27 -18.60
CA THR A 79 -34.20 -16.13 -18.37
C THR A 79 -34.63 -15.92 -16.90
N ASN A 80 -33.78 -15.43 -16.00
CA ASN A 80 -34.14 -15.15 -14.60
C ASN A 80 -34.00 -13.66 -14.30
N LEU A 81 -35.15 -12.97 -14.29
CA LEU A 81 -35.34 -11.53 -14.09
C LEU A 81 -35.16 -11.06 -12.62
N SER A 82 -34.56 -11.88 -11.76
CA SER A 82 -34.57 -11.67 -10.30
C SER A 82 -33.19 -11.51 -9.65
N GLU A 83 -32.12 -11.37 -10.42
CA GLU A 83 -30.82 -10.97 -9.87
C GLU A 83 -30.43 -9.63 -10.48
N HIS A 84 -30.61 -8.54 -9.72
CA HIS A 84 -30.05 -7.22 -10.04
C HIS A 84 -28.51 -7.36 -9.99
N VAL A 85 -27.93 -7.88 -11.06
CA VAL A 85 -26.50 -8.09 -11.17
C VAL A 85 -25.85 -6.73 -11.41
N VAL A 86 -25.65 -5.99 -10.32
CA VAL A 86 -24.77 -4.82 -10.28
C VAL A 86 -23.33 -5.34 -10.36
N ARG A 87 -22.89 -5.69 -11.57
CA ARG A 87 -21.47 -5.98 -11.84
C ARG A 87 -20.82 -4.67 -12.29
N GLY A 88 -20.11 -4.03 -11.36
CA GLY A 88 -19.23 -2.91 -11.69
C GLY A 88 -18.26 -3.28 -12.80
N VAL A 89 -17.78 -2.28 -13.52
CA VAL A 89 -16.87 -2.50 -14.64
C VAL A 89 -15.47 -2.74 -14.08
N LYS A 90 -14.93 -3.93 -14.33
CA LYS A 90 -13.56 -4.28 -13.98
C LYS A 90 -12.60 -3.64 -14.99
N ILE A 91 -11.52 -3.06 -14.48
CA ILE A 91 -10.43 -2.55 -15.30
C ILE A 91 -9.38 -3.65 -15.41
N GLU A 92 -8.93 -3.93 -16.63
CA GLU A 92 -7.98 -5.02 -16.91
C GLU A 92 -6.56 -4.52 -17.20
N MET A 93 -6.41 -3.24 -17.55
CA MET A 93 -5.13 -2.66 -17.93
C MET A 93 -4.91 -1.27 -17.32
N SER A 94 -3.67 -1.02 -16.89
CA SER A 94 -3.21 0.29 -16.42
C SER A 94 -3.10 1.29 -17.58
N GLY A 95 -3.14 2.59 -17.29
CA GLY A 95 -2.97 3.66 -18.28
C GLY A 95 -4.27 4.40 -18.62
N PRO A 96 -4.28 5.18 -19.72
CA PRO A 96 -5.42 6.01 -20.07
C PRO A 96 -6.64 5.17 -20.47
N GLN A 97 -7.80 5.51 -19.88
CA GLN A 97 -9.09 4.90 -20.12
C GLN A 97 -10.11 5.94 -20.59
N PHE A 98 -11.11 5.50 -21.35
CA PHE A 98 -12.13 6.38 -21.90
C PHE A 98 -13.52 5.77 -21.81
N ILE A 99 -14.49 6.55 -21.35
CA ILE A 99 -15.90 6.27 -21.56
C ILE A 99 -16.33 7.05 -22.80
N ARG A 100 -16.88 6.35 -23.78
CA ARG A 100 -17.29 6.94 -25.06
C ARG A 100 -18.81 7.05 -25.14
N TRP A 101 -19.30 8.27 -25.26
CA TRP A 101 -20.66 8.54 -25.72
C TRP A 101 -20.63 8.76 -27.23
N TYR A 102 -21.51 8.06 -27.95
CA TYR A 102 -21.61 8.15 -29.40
C TYR A 102 -23.04 8.46 -29.80
N ASN A 103 -23.24 9.59 -30.49
CA ASN A 103 -24.53 9.95 -31.05
C ASN A 103 -24.70 9.27 -32.42
N CYS A 104 -25.64 8.34 -32.53
CA CYS A 104 -25.86 7.60 -33.77
C CYS A 104 -26.42 8.44 -34.92
N ALA A 105 -27.13 9.54 -34.60
CA ALA A 105 -27.76 10.41 -35.59
C ALA A 105 -26.76 11.42 -36.16
N THR A 106 -26.05 12.15 -35.28
CA THR A 106 -25.09 13.19 -35.69
C THR A 106 -23.70 12.64 -35.98
N LYS A 107 -23.40 11.41 -35.53
CA LYS A 107 -22.08 10.77 -35.56
C LYS A 107 -21.05 11.42 -34.63
N ASP A 108 -21.48 12.34 -33.77
CA ASP A 108 -20.60 12.98 -32.79
C ASP A 108 -20.17 12.03 -31.68
N THR A 109 -18.97 12.26 -31.18
CA THR A 109 -18.38 11.48 -30.09
C THR A 109 -17.93 12.39 -28.96
N VAL A 110 -18.32 12.04 -27.74
CA VAL A 110 -17.82 12.65 -26.50
C VAL A 110 -17.02 11.61 -25.74
N LEU A 111 -15.82 11.98 -25.30
CA LEU A 111 -14.90 11.12 -24.56
C LEU A 111 -14.70 11.66 -23.16
N PHE A 112 -14.97 10.81 -22.16
CA PHE A 112 -14.65 11.07 -20.76
C PHE A 112 -13.40 10.29 -20.39
N LYS A 113 -12.29 11.00 -20.20
CA LYS A 113 -10.97 10.41 -19.93
C LYS A 113 -10.73 10.25 -18.43
N PHE A 114 -10.20 9.10 -18.04
CA PHE A 114 -9.62 8.87 -16.72
C PHE A 114 -8.36 7.99 -16.87
N PHE A 115 -7.60 7.80 -15.81
CA PHE A 115 -6.44 6.90 -15.80
C PHE A 115 -6.68 5.75 -14.85
N ALA A 116 -6.39 4.54 -15.30
CA ALA A 116 -6.29 3.37 -14.47
C ALA A 116 -4.90 3.28 -13.88
N ASP A 117 -4.80 3.31 -12.55
CA ASP A 117 -3.55 3.18 -11.84
C ASP A 117 -3.40 1.74 -11.32
N GLY A 118 -2.38 1.05 -11.83
CA GLY A 118 -2.08 -0.33 -11.49
C GLY A 118 -0.76 -0.54 -10.77
N ASP A 119 0.08 0.48 -10.73
CA ASP A 119 1.45 0.37 -10.23
C ASP A 119 1.49 0.83 -8.78
N ALA A 120 2.23 0.10 -7.94
CA ALA A 120 2.48 0.54 -6.57
C ALA A 120 3.71 1.45 -6.55
N PRO A 121 3.75 2.47 -5.68
CA PRO A 121 4.93 3.28 -5.50
C PRO A 121 6.09 2.44 -4.97
N ASN A 122 7.31 2.75 -5.42
CA ASN A 122 8.53 2.12 -4.96
C ASN A 122 9.22 2.99 -3.91
N SER A 123 9.69 2.38 -2.83
CA SER A 123 10.45 3.06 -1.77
C SER A 123 11.82 2.42 -1.60
N THR A 124 12.84 3.25 -1.50
CA THR A 124 14.24 2.84 -1.34
C THR A 124 14.84 3.48 -0.10
N ALA A 125 15.64 2.71 0.65
CA ALA A 125 16.33 3.16 1.85
C ALA A 125 17.85 3.03 1.66
N ASN A 126 18.54 4.17 1.67
CA ASN A 126 19.98 4.25 1.46
C ASN A 126 20.70 4.57 2.79
N MET A 127 21.51 3.61 3.23
CA MET A 127 22.28 3.66 4.47
C MET A 127 23.71 4.13 4.19
N SER A 128 24.16 5.22 4.84
CA SER A 128 25.47 5.83 4.60
C SER A 128 26.07 6.49 5.84
N GLY A 129 27.34 6.91 5.78
CA GLY A 129 27.98 7.69 6.84
C GLY A 129 28.55 6.90 8.03
N ALA A 130 28.40 5.58 8.06
CA ALA A 130 28.96 4.71 9.09
C ALA A 130 29.82 3.59 8.50
N ALA A 131 30.81 3.13 9.29
CA ALA A 131 31.53 1.91 8.98
C ALA A 131 30.56 0.71 8.95
N LYS A 132 30.69 -0.14 7.93
CA LYS A 132 29.85 -1.32 7.69
C LYS A 132 30.66 -2.57 7.98
N TYR A 133 30.13 -3.45 8.83
CA TYR A 133 30.66 -4.79 9.05
C TYR A 133 29.61 -5.82 8.67
N VAL A 134 29.98 -6.80 7.87
CA VAL A 134 29.08 -7.89 7.44
C VAL A 134 29.51 -9.16 8.17
N ALA A 135 28.63 -9.68 9.01
CA ALA A 135 28.83 -10.87 9.82
C ALA A 135 27.80 -11.93 9.41
N GLY A 136 28.11 -12.72 8.39
CA GLY A 136 27.17 -13.68 7.81
C GLY A 136 25.98 -12.95 7.18
N ASP A 137 24.78 -13.20 7.72
CA ASP A 137 23.50 -12.60 7.28
C ASP A 137 23.22 -11.23 7.91
N LYS A 138 24.05 -10.79 8.86
CA LYS A 138 23.86 -9.51 9.57
C LYS A 138 24.76 -8.44 9.00
N VAL A 139 24.18 -7.26 8.78
CA VAL A 139 24.90 -6.03 8.49
C VAL A 139 24.85 -5.14 9.72
N ILE A 140 26.01 -4.83 10.28
CA ILE A 140 26.16 -3.96 11.44
C ILE A 140 26.76 -2.64 10.97
N TYR A 141 26.12 -1.54 11.32
CA TYR A 141 26.60 -0.19 11.05
C TYR A 141 27.12 0.45 12.34
N GLY A 142 28.27 1.13 12.23
CA GLY A 142 28.87 1.89 13.32
C GLY A 142 28.12 3.20 13.63
N LYS A 143 28.69 3.98 14.55
CA LYS A 143 28.18 5.32 14.90
C LYS A 143 28.21 6.25 13.68
N GLY A 144 27.22 7.14 13.60
CA GLY A 144 27.12 8.14 12.52
C GLY A 144 26.28 7.69 11.31
N LEU A 145 25.55 6.57 11.41
CA LEU A 145 24.69 6.08 10.34
C LEU A 145 23.61 7.10 9.99
N LYS A 146 23.45 7.35 8.69
CA LYS A 146 22.37 8.14 8.09
C LYS A 146 21.56 7.24 7.17
N CYS A 147 20.24 7.32 7.28
CA CYS A 147 19.31 6.69 6.35
C CYS A 147 18.61 7.77 5.54
N ILE A 148 18.67 7.67 4.22
CA ILE A 148 17.86 8.49 3.31
C ILE A 148 16.80 7.59 2.71
N ILE A 149 15.55 8.00 2.82
CA ILE A 149 14.41 7.28 2.25
C ILE A 149 13.86 8.11 1.10
N SER A 150 13.72 7.46 -0.06
CA SER A 150 13.15 8.04 -1.26
C SER A 150 12.00 7.18 -1.75
N SER A 151 10.89 7.80 -2.10
CA SER A 151 9.72 7.14 -2.65
C SER A 151 9.36 7.78 -3.98
N GLU A 152 9.06 6.95 -4.97
CA GLU A 152 8.67 7.37 -6.32
C GLU A 152 7.49 6.56 -6.84
N ASP A 153 6.70 7.18 -7.70
CA ASP A 153 5.54 6.57 -8.35
C ASP A 153 5.52 7.00 -9.82
N SER A 154 5.10 6.10 -10.70
CA SER A 154 5.15 6.32 -12.15
C SER A 154 3.99 7.14 -12.69
N MET A 155 2.86 7.22 -11.97
CA MET A 155 1.61 7.75 -12.53
C MET A 155 0.98 8.88 -11.70
N VAL A 156 0.67 8.63 -10.43
CA VAL A 156 -0.11 9.55 -9.57
C VAL A 156 0.79 10.32 -8.62
N GLY A 157 1.96 9.76 -8.30
CA GLY A 157 2.86 10.30 -7.30
C GLY A 157 2.70 9.61 -5.94
N VAL A 158 3.55 10.00 -5.00
CA VAL A 158 3.53 9.48 -3.63
C VAL A 158 2.83 10.48 -2.72
N LYS A 159 1.82 10.01 -1.99
CA LYS A 159 1.13 10.84 -1.00
C LYS A 159 1.92 10.96 0.30
N ASP A 160 2.23 9.82 0.90
CA ASP A 160 2.86 9.72 2.21
C ASP A 160 3.92 8.61 2.18
N THR A 161 5.05 8.82 2.87
CA THR A 161 6.07 7.80 3.11
C THR A 161 6.15 7.51 4.60
N TYR A 162 5.97 6.24 4.97
CA TYR A 162 6.02 5.79 6.36
C TYR A 162 7.32 5.02 6.62
N VAL A 163 7.85 5.16 7.82
CA VAL A 163 9.06 4.48 8.28
C VAL A 163 8.72 3.78 9.58
N SER A 164 9.17 2.52 9.71
CA SER A 164 9.04 1.76 10.95
C SER A 164 10.41 1.25 11.37
N ILE A 165 10.83 1.56 12.59
CA ILE A 165 12.08 1.08 13.19
C ILE A 165 11.71 0.28 14.44
N ASP A 166 12.13 -0.99 14.48
CA ASP A 166 11.81 -1.90 15.58
C ASP A 166 10.30 -2.05 15.86
N GLY A 167 9.48 -1.95 14.80
CA GLY A 167 8.02 -2.05 14.88
C GLY A 167 7.31 -0.80 15.43
N ARG A 168 7.99 0.35 15.43
CA ARG A 168 7.45 1.67 15.82
C ARG A 168 7.52 2.67 14.68
#